data_AF-C4FPY2-F1
#
_entry.id   AF-C4FPY2-F1
#
_cell.length_a   1.000
_cell.length_b   1.000
_cell.length_c   1.000
_cell.angle_alpha   90.00
_cell.angle_beta   90.00
_cell.angle_gamma   90.00
#
_symmetry.space_group_name_H-M   'P 1'
#
loop_
_entity.id
_entity.type
_entity.pdbx_description
1 polymer ?
#
loop_
_entity_poly.entity_id
_entity_poly.type
_entity_poly.pdbx_seq_one_letter_code
_entity_poly.pdbx_strand_id
1 'polypeptide(L)'
;MSSVMHLVHELNHRLEICSQWIVEHLQINHVRENLKKSRKGGFTLVELMVVVAVIAILAAIAMPQFLSAADRARTAKETADIQIIKNATQLYMIDKNVDTPPTVENLYKEGYLTEHVKTAKDKEYTITYEAVNGGTAKAVVVKAPDAP
;
A
#
# COMPACT_ATOMS: atom_id res chain seq x y z
N MET A 1 14.94 -28.38 92.32
CA MET A 1 15.57 -27.82 91.10
C MET A 1 14.91 -28.33 89.80
N SER A 2 14.43 -29.58 89.74
CA SER A 2 13.79 -30.14 88.53
C SER A 2 12.45 -29.51 88.11
N SER A 3 11.66 -28.98 89.06
CA SER A 3 10.33 -28.41 88.76
C SER A 3 10.40 -27.01 88.13
N VAL A 4 11.47 -26.25 88.38
CA VAL A 4 11.67 -24.90 87.82
C VAL A 4 12.19 -24.99 86.38
N MET A 5 13.01 -25.99 86.08
CA MET A 5 13.52 -26.24 84.72
C MET A 5 12.41 -26.65 83.75
N HIS A 6 11.42 -27.44 84.22
CA HIS A 6 10.28 -27.86 83.41
C HIS A 6 9.32 -26.71 83.06
N LEU A 7 9.21 -25.71 83.95
CA LEU A 7 8.36 -24.54 83.72
C LEU A 7 9.02 -23.53 82.76
N VAL A 8 10.34 -23.39 82.83
CA VAL A 8 11.13 -22.52 81.92
C VAL A 8 11.15 -23.10 80.50
N HIS A 9 11.22 -24.43 80.35
CA HIS A 9 11.22 -25.07 79.04
C HIS A 9 9.87 -24.98 78.31
N GLU A 10 8.74 -25.12 79.03
CA GLU A 10 7.39 -24.97 78.45
C GLU A 10 7.10 -23.52 78.05
N LEU A 11 7.59 -22.53 78.82
CA LEU A 11 7.42 -21.11 78.50
C LEU A 11 8.26 -20.69 77.27
N ASN A 12 9.48 -21.21 77.13
CA ASN A 12 10.34 -20.88 75.98
C ASN A 12 9.78 -21.46 74.66
N HIS A 13 9.22 -22.66 74.70
CA HIS A 13 8.60 -23.30 73.53
C HIS A 13 7.35 -22.54 73.05
N ARG A 14 6.57 -21.93 73.95
CA ARG A 14 5.40 -21.10 73.60
C ARG A 14 5.81 -19.77 72.96
N LEU A 15 6.94 -19.19 73.40
CA LEU A 15 7.50 -17.94 72.85
C LEU A 15 8.08 -18.14 71.44
N GLU A 16 8.73 -19.27 71.16
CA GLU A 16 9.25 -19.57 69.81
C GLU A 16 8.13 -19.86 68.80
N ILE A 17 7.10 -20.63 69.18
CA ILE A 17 5.94 -20.89 68.31
C ILE A 17 5.21 -19.58 67.97
N CYS A 18 5.08 -18.65 68.93
CA CYS A 18 4.38 -17.39 68.72
C CYS A 18 5.16 -16.44 67.78
N SER A 19 6.49 -16.42 67.90
CA SER A 19 7.40 -15.73 66.99
C SER A 19 7.29 -16.28 65.56
N GLN A 20 7.26 -17.61 65.41
CA GLN A 20 7.18 -18.28 64.11
C GLN A 20 5.82 -18.05 63.43
N TRP A 21 4.73 -18.01 64.20
CA TRP A 21 3.38 -17.71 63.71
C TRP A 21 3.23 -16.25 63.26
N ILE A 22 3.85 -15.30 63.96
CA ILE A 22 3.87 -13.88 63.56
C ILE A 22 4.69 -13.68 62.27
N VAL A 23 5.81 -14.38 62.12
CA VAL A 23 6.65 -14.27 60.91
C VAL A 23 6.00 -14.96 59.69
N GLU A 24 5.23 -16.04 59.87
CA GLU A 24 4.49 -16.70 58.78
C GLU A 24 3.20 -15.95 58.37
N HIS A 25 2.51 -15.28 59.29
CA HIS A 25 1.25 -14.58 58.99
C HIS A 25 1.41 -13.13 58.54
N LEU A 26 2.58 -12.51 58.77
CA LEU A 26 2.88 -11.16 58.29
C LEU A 26 3.38 -11.21 56.84
N GLN A 27 2.46 -11.43 55.89
CA GLN A 27 2.73 -11.31 54.45
C GLN A 27 3.00 -9.84 54.03
N ILE A 28 4.10 -9.24 54.50
CA ILE A 28 4.61 -7.94 54.02
C ILE A 28 5.63 -8.17 52.89
N ASN A 29 5.29 -9.02 51.92
CA ASN A 29 6.09 -9.14 50.68
C ASN A 29 5.28 -8.92 49.41
N HIS A 30 3.96 -8.64 49.51
CA HIS A 30 3.13 -8.50 48.30
C HIS A 30 2.80 -7.06 47.89
N VAL A 31 3.32 -6.05 48.59
CA VAL A 31 3.12 -4.64 48.23
C VAL A 31 4.34 -4.02 47.54
N ARG A 32 5.55 -4.60 47.70
CA ARG A 32 6.80 -4.04 47.14
C ARG A 32 7.29 -4.69 45.83
N GLU A 33 6.49 -5.53 45.19
CA GLU A 33 6.83 -6.11 43.87
C GLU A 33 6.06 -5.45 42.71
N ASN A 34 5.03 -4.63 42.99
CA ASN A 34 4.23 -3.97 41.93
C ASN A 34 4.79 -2.62 41.44
N LEU A 35 5.82 -2.05 42.07
CA LEU A 35 6.44 -0.79 41.63
C LEU A 35 7.61 -0.97 40.65
N LYS A 36 7.98 -2.22 40.35
CA LYS A 36 8.85 -2.59 39.22
C LYS A 36 8.06 -3.22 38.06
N LYS A 37 6.75 -2.94 37.97
CA LYS A 37 5.99 -3.17 36.73
C LYS A 37 6.53 -2.24 35.66
N SER A 38 7.51 -2.76 34.93
CA SER A 38 7.81 -2.48 33.53
C SER A 38 7.31 -1.12 33.08
N ARG A 39 8.22 -0.15 32.93
CA ARG A 39 8.07 0.93 31.94
C ARG A 39 7.98 0.31 30.54
N LYS A 40 6.96 -0.50 30.28
CA LYS A 40 6.53 -0.85 28.93
C LYS A 40 5.83 0.41 28.48
N GLY A 41 6.59 1.30 27.83
CA GLY A 41 6.05 2.48 27.17
C GLY A 41 4.97 2.01 26.19
N GLY A 42 3.72 2.25 26.56
CA GLY A 42 2.58 1.98 25.70
C GLY A 42 2.40 3.14 24.75
N PHE A 43 2.15 2.82 23.48
CA PHE A 43 1.75 3.76 22.45
C PHE A 43 0.47 4.48 22.90
N THR A 44 0.53 5.80 23.05
CA THR A 44 -0.61 6.57 23.53
C THR A 44 -1.61 6.81 22.39
N LEU A 45 -2.91 6.85 22.69
CA LEU A 45 -3.93 7.25 21.69
C LEU A 45 -3.64 8.66 21.13
N VAL A 46 -3.08 9.53 21.96
CA VAL A 46 -2.69 10.89 21.57
C VAL A 46 -1.56 10.87 20.54
N GLU A 47 -0.55 9.99 20.69
CA GLU A 47 0.49 9.79 19.66
C GLU A 47 -0.10 9.37 18.32
N LEU A 48 -1.05 8.42 18.31
CA LEU A 48 -1.70 8.02 17.06
C LEU A 48 -2.44 9.19 16.42
N MET A 49 -3.19 9.96 17.23
CA MET A 49 -4.04 11.04 16.74
C MET A 49 -3.24 12.14 16.06
N VAL A 50 -2.12 12.55 16.64
CA VAL A 50 -1.25 13.55 16.02
C VAL A 50 -0.64 13.03 14.72
N VAL A 51 -0.26 11.75 14.66
CA VAL A 51 0.30 11.14 13.45
C VAL A 51 -0.71 11.13 12.30
N VAL A 52 -1.95 10.67 12.54
CA VAL A 52 -2.96 10.66 11.47
C VAL A 52 -3.38 12.07 11.06
N ALA A 53 -3.36 13.04 11.98
CA ALA A 53 -3.62 14.44 11.66
C ALA A 53 -2.56 15.01 10.71
N VAL A 54 -1.28 14.76 10.95
CA VAL A 54 -0.20 15.20 10.06
C VAL A 54 -0.27 14.49 8.69
N ILE A 55 -0.54 13.18 8.67
CA ILE A 55 -0.71 12.43 7.41
C ILE A 55 -1.89 12.99 6.60
N ALA A 56 -3.01 13.36 7.25
CA ALA A 56 -4.17 13.94 6.56
C ALA A 56 -3.83 15.29 5.89
N ILE A 57 -3.06 16.15 6.54
CA ILE A 57 -2.62 17.43 5.98
C ILE A 57 -1.71 17.20 4.76
N LEU A 58 -0.73 16.29 4.87
CA LEU A 58 0.17 15.96 3.77
C LEU A 58 -0.59 15.34 2.59
N ALA A 59 -1.52 14.41 2.86
CA ALA A 59 -2.34 13.77 1.85
C ALA A 59 -3.24 14.77 1.12
N ALA A 60 -3.80 15.77 1.83
CA ALA A 60 -4.64 16.81 1.22
C ALA A 60 -3.88 17.64 0.17
N ILE A 61 -2.59 17.90 0.38
CA ILE A 61 -1.74 18.64 -0.57
C ILE A 61 -1.24 17.71 -1.69
N ALA A 62 -0.84 16.48 -1.34
CA ALA A 62 -0.23 15.55 -2.29
C ALA A 62 -1.25 14.94 -3.28
N MET A 63 -2.47 14.66 -2.84
CA MET A 63 -3.50 14.01 -3.64
C MET A 63 -3.87 14.75 -4.93
N PRO A 64 -4.19 16.06 -4.94
CA PRO A 64 -4.52 16.77 -6.18
C PRO A 64 -3.35 16.82 -7.17
N GLN A 65 -2.12 16.96 -6.67
CA GLN A 65 -0.92 16.91 -7.50
C GLN A 65 -0.73 15.54 -8.14
N PHE A 66 -0.94 14.46 -7.37
CA PHE A 66 -0.85 13.10 -7.87
C PHE A 66 -1.89 12.80 -8.95
N LEU A 67 -3.14 13.23 -8.75
CA LEU A 67 -4.20 13.08 -9.75
C LEU A 67 -3.86 13.80 -11.06
N SER A 68 -3.40 15.06 -10.98
CA SER A 68 -2.98 15.80 -12.18
C SER A 68 -1.79 15.15 -12.89
N ALA A 69 -0.80 14.65 -12.15
CA ALA A 69 0.34 13.95 -12.72
C ALA A 69 -0.09 12.64 -13.40
N ALA A 70 -1.01 11.89 -12.80
CA ALA A 70 -1.56 10.68 -13.38
C ALA A 70 -2.32 10.96 -14.69
N ASP A 71 -3.12 12.03 -14.74
CA ASP A 71 -3.82 12.41 -15.96
C ASP A 71 -2.87 12.85 -17.07
N ARG A 72 -1.82 13.62 -16.75
CA ARG A 72 -0.77 13.97 -17.72
C ARG A 72 -0.04 12.74 -18.26
N ALA A 73 0.27 11.77 -17.38
CA ALA A 73 0.90 10.52 -17.79
C ALA A 73 -0.01 9.70 -18.70
N ARG A 74 -1.33 9.68 -18.46
CA ARG A 74 -2.31 9.03 -19.34
C ARG A 74 -2.34 9.67 -20.73
N THR A 75 -2.44 10.99 -20.83
CA THR A 75 -2.43 11.68 -22.13
C THR A 75 -1.10 11.50 -22.88
N ALA A 76 0.03 11.52 -22.16
CA ALA A 76 1.34 11.27 -22.75
C ALA A 76 1.45 9.83 -23.29
N LYS A 77 0.96 8.85 -22.53
CA LYS A 77 0.89 7.45 -22.98
C LYS A 77 0.02 7.32 -24.22
N GLU A 78 -1.19 7.86 -24.22
CA GLU A 78 -2.10 7.80 -25.36
C GLU A 78 -1.48 8.41 -26.63
N THR A 79 -0.77 9.53 -26.47
CA THR A 79 -0.08 10.17 -27.59
C THR A 79 1.04 9.27 -28.12
N ALA A 80 1.83 8.63 -27.25
CA ALA A 80 2.88 7.71 -27.64
C ALA A 80 2.31 6.46 -28.34
N ASP A 81 1.26 5.87 -27.78
CA ASP A 81 0.56 4.70 -28.32
C ASP A 81 0.04 4.98 -29.73
N ILE A 82 -0.59 6.14 -29.95
CA ILE A 82 -1.06 6.59 -31.27
C ILE A 82 0.09 6.65 -32.29
N GLN A 83 1.25 7.19 -31.91
CA GLN A 83 2.41 7.28 -32.82
C GLN A 83 2.97 5.89 -33.16
N ILE A 84 3.07 5.01 -32.17
CA ILE A 84 3.53 3.63 -32.36
C ILE A 84 2.61 2.89 -33.33
N ILE A 85 1.29 2.95 -33.10
CA ILE A 85 0.29 2.30 -33.94
C ILE A 85 0.31 2.90 -35.35
N LYS A 86 0.40 4.23 -35.49
CA LYS A 86 0.47 4.89 -36.79
C LYS A 86 1.68 4.41 -37.60
N ASN A 87 2.86 4.38 -36.99
CA ASN A 87 4.08 3.90 -37.65
C ASN A 87 3.97 2.42 -38.05
N ALA A 88 3.46 1.58 -37.14
CA ALA A 88 3.23 0.16 -37.41
C ALA A 88 2.24 -0.05 -38.57
N THR A 89 1.16 0.73 -38.60
CA THR A 89 0.16 0.70 -39.68
C THR A 89 0.81 1.08 -41.02
N GLN A 90 1.60 2.16 -41.05
CA GLN A 90 2.28 2.60 -42.27
C GLN A 90 3.27 1.56 -42.77
N LEU A 91 4.04 0.93 -41.87
CA LEU A 91 4.97 -0.14 -42.21
C LEU A 91 4.24 -1.35 -42.80
N TYR A 92 3.15 -1.79 -42.16
CA TYR A 92 2.32 -2.89 -42.65
C TYR A 92 1.78 -2.62 -44.06
N MET A 93 1.27 -1.42 -44.31
CA MET A 93 0.72 -1.05 -45.61
C MET A 93 1.79 -1.03 -46.71
N ILE A 94 3.00 -0.56 -46.38
CA ILE A 94 4.14 -0.55 -47.31
C ILE A 94 4.59 -1.97 -47.63
N ASP A 95 4.72 -2.84 -46.61
CA ASP A 95 5.18 -4.22 -46.79
C ASP A 95 4.18 -5.07 -47.61
N LYS A 96 2.89 -4.96 -47.27
CA LYS A 96 1.83 -5.74 -47.94
C LYS A 96 1.32 -5.10 -49.23
N ASN A 97 1.74 -3.87 -49.53
CA ASN A 97 1.24 -3.07 -50.64
C ASN A 97 -0.30 -3.00 -50.66
N VAL A 98 -0.89 -2.72 -49.49
CA VAL A 98 -2.35 -2.58 -49.31
C VAL A 98 -2.70 -1.17 -48.87
N ASP A 99 -3.76 -0.63 -49.47
CA ASP A 99 -4.30 0.68 -49.12
C ASP A 99 -5.36 0.63 -48.02
N THR A 100 -5.63 -0.54 -47.45
CA THR A 100 -6.60 -0.71 -46.34
C THR A 100 -5.88 -0.76 -45.00
N PRO A 101 -6.38 -0.05 -43.97
CA PRO A 101 -5.70 -0.04 -42.69
C PRO A 101 -6.03 -1.34 -41.94
N PRO A 102 -5.04 -2.06 -41.42
CA PRO A 102 -5.30 -3.21 -40.56
C PRO A 102 -5.97 -2.79 -39.24
N THR A 103 -6.56 -3.75 -38.55
CA THR A 103 -6.94 -3.58 -37.13
C THR A 103 -5.70 -3.66 -36.24
N VAL A 104 -5.77 -3.08 -35.04
CA VAL A 104 -4.66 -3.17 -34.05
C VAL A 104 -4.31 -4.62 -33.71
N GLU A 105 -5.32 -5.49 -33.67
CA GLU A 105 -5.15 -6.93 -33.47
C GLU A 105 -4.34 -7.59 -34.59
N ASN A 106 -4.56 -7.20 -35.85
CA ASN A 106 -3.82 -7.76 -36.97
C ASN A 106 -2.36 -7.29 -36.95
N LEU A 107 -2.11 -6.04 -36.57
CA LEU A 107 -0.74 -5.52 -36.40
C LEU A 107 0.04 -6.28 -35.34
N TYR A 108 -0.60 -6.65 -34.23
CA TYR A 108 0.01 -7.49 -33.20
C TYR A 108 0.28 -8.91 -33.72
N LYS A 109 -0.71 -9.55 -34.33
CA LYS A 109 -0.57 -10.92 -34.88
C LYS A 109 0.52 -11.04 -35.93
N GLU A 110 0.69 -10.01 -36.76
CA GLU A 110 1.69 -9.99 -37.82
C GLU A 110 3.06 -9.45 -37.35
N GLY A 111 3.21 -9.13 -36.06
CA GLY A 111 4.49 -8.77 -35.46
C GLY A 111 4.93 -7.32 -35.70
N TYR A 112 4.04 -6.46 -36.21
CA TYR A 112 4.30 -5.03 -36.37
C TYR A 112 4.16 -4.25 -35.05
N LEU A 113 3.44 -4.81 -34.09
CA LEU A 113 3.37 -4.33 -32.70
C LEU A 113 3.91 -5.40 -31.76
N THR A 114 4.83 -5.01 -30.88
CA THR A 114 5.45 -5.90 -29.89
C THR A 114 4.51 -6.24 -28.74
N GLU A 115 3.52 -5.39 -28.48
CA GLU A 115 2.55 -5.54 -27.38
C GLU A 115 1.15 -5.22 -27.88
N HIS A 116 0.15 -5.81 -27.22
CA HIS A 116 -1.24 -5.43 -27.42
C HIS A 116 -1.48 -4.05 -26.80
N VAL A 117 -1.43 -3.02 -27.64
CA VAL A 117 -1.56 -1.63 -27.20
C VAL A 117 -3.02 -1.32 -26.86
N LYS A 118 -3.30 -1.20 -25.57
CA LYS A 118 -4.63 -0.88 -25.03
C LYS A 118 -4.59 0.38 -24.16
N THR A 119 -5.71 1.12 -24.15
CA THR A 119 -5.86 2.25 -23.22
C THR A 119 -5.94 1.77 -21.76
N ALA A 120 -5.81 2.70 -20.82
CA ALA A 120 -5.95 2.46 -19.39
C ALA A 120 -7.30 1.84 -18.97
N LYS A 121 -8.34 1.88 -19.83
CA LYS A 121 -9.64 1.23 -19.64
C LYS A 121 -9.78 -0.11 -20.38
N ASP A 122 -8.67 -0.72 -20.79
CA ASP A 122 -8.65 -2.01 -21.52
C ASP A 122 -9.44 -1.98 -22.86
N LYS A 123 -9.62 -0.78 -23.42
CA LYS A 123 -10.25 -0.59 -24.74
C LYS A 123 -9.18 -0.49 -25.83
N GLU A 124 -9.52 -0.94 -27.03
CA GLU A 124 -8.62 -0.90 -28.20
C GLU A 124 -8.68 0.44 -28.92
N TYR A 125 -7.59 0.78 -29.61
CA TYR A 125 -7.52 1.93 -30.52
C TYR A 125 -8.13 1.58 -31.87
N THR A 126 -8.85 2.54 -32.47
CA THR A 126 -9.44 2.38 -33.80
C THR A 126 -8.56 3.06 -34.84
N ILE A 127 -8.25 2.34 -35.92
CA ILE A 127 -7.47 2.87 -37.05
C ILE A 127 -8.45 3.17 -38.20
N THR A 128 -8.47 4.40 -38.68
CA THR A 128 -9.30 4.88 -39.79
C THR A 128 -8.48 5.64 -40.81
N TYR A 129 -9.10 5.97 -41.95
CA TYR A 129 -8.56 6.96 -42.88
C TYR A 129 -9.37 8.23 -42.84
N GLU A 130 -8.66 9.35 -42.88
CA GLU A 130 -9.26 10.65 -43.17
C GLU A 130 -8.65 11.22 -44.45
N ALA A 131 -9.50 11.83 -45.28
CA ALA A 131 -9.07 12.49 -46.50
C ALA A 131 -8.27 13.75 -46.15
N VAL A 132 -7.05 13.86 -46.67
CA VAL A 132 -6.23 15.06 -46.45
C VAL A 132 -6.76 16.16 -47.37
N ASN A 133 -7.35 17.20 -46.80
CA ASN A 133 -7.79 18.42 -47.50
C ASN A 133 -8.67 18.16 -48.75
N GLY A 134 -9.57 17.19 -48.70
CA GLY A 134 -10.50 16.90 -49.82
C GLY A 134 -9.82 16.32 -51.08
N GLY A 135 -8.55 15.92 -51.00
CA GLY A 135 -7.83 15.24 -52.07
C GLY A 135 -8.01 13.71 -52.05
N THR A 136 -7.40 13.03 -53.03
CA THR A 136 -7.34 11.56 -53.11
C THR A 136 -6.38 10.93 -52.10
N ALA A 137 -5.51 11.74 -51.47
CA ALA A 137 -4.57 11.30 -50.44
C ALA A 137 -5.30 11.00 -49.11
N LYS A 138 -5.15 9.78 -48.62
CA LYS A 138 -5.70 9.32 -47.34
C LYS A 138 -4.59 9.28 -46.29
N ALA A 139 -4.84 9.87 -45.12
CA ALA A 139 -3.94 9.76 -43.98
C ALA A 139 -4.46 8.72 -42.98
N VAL A 140 -3.55 7.89 -42.46
CA VAL A 140 -3.84 6.99 -41.34
C VAL A 140 -4.10 7.84 -40.10
N VAL A 141 -5.28 7.67 -39.51
CA VAL A 141 -5.71 8.30 -38.27
C VAL A 141 -5.95 7.20 -37.24
N VAL A 142 -5.36 7.35 -36.06
CA VAL A 142 -5.57 6.44 -34.93
C VAL A 142 -6.36 7.20 -33.87
N LYS A 143 -7.57 6.74 -33.56
CA LYS A 143 -8.45 7.34 -32.56
C LYS A 143 -8.45 6.48 -31.29
N ALA A 144 -8.22 7.14 -30.15
CA ALA A 144 -8.40 6.51 -28.85
C ALA A 144 -9.90 6.25 -28.58
N PRO A 145 -10.27 5.15 -27.92
CA PRO A 145 -11.66 4.74 -27.72
C PRO A 145 -12.47 5.68 -26.81
N ASP A 146 -11.80 6.55 -26.06
CA ASP A 146 -12.40 7.56 -25.20
C ASP A 146 -12.13 9.01 -25.69
N ALA A 147 -11.61 9.17 -26.91
CA ALA A 147 -11.43 10.50 -27.49
C ALA A 147 -12.80 11.12 -27.82
N PRO A 148 -13.05 12.40 -27.46
CA PRO A 148 -14.28 13.10 -27.82
C PRO A 148 -14.53 13.13 -29.33
#